data_AF-A0AAD8W0L1-F1
#
_entry.id   AF-A0AAD8W0L1-F1
#
_cell.length_a   1.000
_cell.length_b   1.000
_cell.length_c   1.000
_cell.angle_alpha   90.00
_cell.angle_beta   90.00
_cell.angle_gamma   90.00
#
_symmetry.space_group_name_H-M   'P 1'
#
loop_
_entity.id
_entity.type
_entity.pdbx_description
1 polymer ?
#
loop_
_entity_poly.entity_id
_entity_poly.type
_entity_poly.pdbx_seq_one_letter_code
_entity_poly.pdbx_strand_id
1 'polypeptide(L)'
;MMRPKDKGGIGFKDMRLFNQALLAKQAWSLLQQPDNLCAQVLKAKYYPQGLLTDTVFSGNASPTWRGIEYGLELVKKGMIWRIVNGASVRAWRAPWIPRESFLKPITRQGRCRLRWVSDFLNPDGSWNEQLLDRWFLPIDVQEILKIRTSNRNEGDFIAWHHEKLGMFTNQNVDTDKGKQSIDEVKGFSKKGKSIEDRPHIKQKWNPPDEGDTKLNVDGAFSHDG
;
A
#
# COMPACT_ATOMS: atom_id res chain seq x y z
N MET A 1 -1.76 -30.95 -6.55
CA MET A 1 -2.88 -31.24 -7.47
C MET A 1 -3.44 -29.91 -7.98
N MET A 2 -3.04 -29.44 -9.16
CA MET A 2 -3.58 -28.21 -9.78
C MET A 2 -3.69 -28.47 -11.30
N ARG A 3 -4.90 -28.69 -11.81
CA ARG A 3 -5.18 -28.82 -13.24
C ARG A 3 -5.95 -27.58 -13.73
N PRO A 4 -5.80 -27.15 -14.99
CA PRO A 4 -6.63 -26.09 -15.59
C PRO A 4 -8.13 -26.42 -15.53
N LYS A 5 -9.01 -25.41 -15.54
CA LYS A 5 -10.48 -25.58 -15.48
C LYS A 5 -11.00 -26.53 -16.54
N ASP A 6 -10.43 -26.42 -17.73
CA ASP A 6 -10.76 -27.20 -18.93
C ASP A 6 -10.43 -28.69 -18.77
N LYS A 7 -9.70 -29.06 -17.70
CA LYS A 7 -9.34 -30.43 -17.33
C LYS A 7 -9.91 -30.86 -15.97
N GLY A 8 -10.98 -30.22 -15.50
CA GLY A 8 -11.69 -30.59 -14.27
C GLY A 8 -10.96 -30.25 -12.98
N GLY A 9 -10.00 -29.31 -13.02
CA GLY A 9 -9.41 -28.73 -11.81
C GLY A 9 -10.17 -27.49 -11.33
N ILE A 10 -10.04 -27.14 -10.04
CA ILE A 10 -10.81 -26.05 -9.40
C ILE A 10 -10.52 -24.66 -10.02
N GLY A 11 -9.48 -24.53 -10.85
CA GLY A 11 -9.21 -23.28 -11.56
C GLY A 11 -8.70 -22.16 -10.67
N PHE A 12 -8.19 -22.48 -9.49
CA PHE A 12 -7.46 -21.51 -8.68
C PHE A 12 -6.24 -21.04 -9.48
N LYS A 13 -6.29 -19.77 -9.90
CA LYS A 13 -5.13 -18.90 -10.11
C LYS A 13 -4.08 -19.21 -9.05
N ASP A 14 -2.80 -19.18 -9.43
CA ASP A 14 -1.64 -19.42 -8.55
C ASP A 14 -1.96 -19.01 -7.10
N MET A 15 -2.16 -20.00 -6.21
CA MET A 15 -2.66 -19.78 -4.84
C MET A 15 -1.77 -18.80 -4.07
N ARG A 16 -0.49 -18.74 -4.45
CA ARG A 16 0.46 -17.76 -3.95
C ARG A 16 0.07 -16.34 -4.37
N LEU A 17 -0.22 -16.11 -5.65
CA LEU A 17 -0.68 -14.79 -6.14
C LEU A 17 -1.99 -14.38 -5.46
N PHE A 18 -2.91 -15.32 -5.26
CA PHE A 18 -4.16 -15.05 -4.56
C PHE A 18 -3.94 -14.63 -3.10
N ASN A 19 -3.09 -15.35 -2.36
CA ASN A 19 -2.75 -15.00 -0.99
C ASN A 19 -2.04 -13.63 -0.91
N GLN A 20 -1.09 -13.38 -1.81
CA GLN A 20 -0.41 -12.08 -1.92
C GLN A 20 -1.39 -10.93 -2.19
N ALA A 21 -2.38 -11.16 -3.06
CA ALA A 21 -3.43 -10.18 -3.33
C ALA A 21 -4.29 -9.89 -2.09
N LEU A 22 -4.62 -10.93 -1.32
CA LEU A 22 -5.36 -10.78 -0.08
C LEU A 22 -4.58 -9.97 0.95
N LEU A 23 -3.27 -10.23 1.11
CA LEU A 23 -2.40 -9.46 2.00
C LEU A 23 -2.31 -7.99 1.58
N ALA A 24 -2.14 -7.72 0.28
CA ALA A 24 -2.14 -6.37 -0.26
C ALA A 24 -3.49 -5.66 -0.02
N LYS A 25 -4.61 -6.37 -0.18
CA LYS A 25 -5.94 -5.81 0.13
C LYS A 25 -6.09 -5.47 1.60
N GLN A 26 -5.61 -6.33 2.51
CA GLN A 26 -5.62 -6.03 3.95
C GLN A 26 -4.78 -4.80 4.27
N ALA A 27 -3.56 -4.71 3.71
CA ALA A 27 -2.72 -3.52 3.87
C ALA A 27 -3.37 -2.24 3.30
N TRP A 28 -4.04 -2.34 2.15
CA TRP A 28 -4.79 -1.23 1.55
C TRP A 28 -5.93 -0.75 2.46
N SER A 29 -6.69 -1.67 3.04
CA SER A 29 -7.76 -1.33 3.99
C SER A 29 -7.24 -0.56 5.21
N LEU A 30 -6.06 -0.91 5.72
CA LEU A 30 -5.42 -0.18 6.82
C LEU A 30 -5.01 1.24 6.44
N LEU A 31 -4.64 1.48 5.17
CA LEU A 31 -4.31 2.81 4.67
C LEU A 31 -5.55 3.69 4.48
N GLN A 32 -6.65 3.12 3.98
CA GLN A 32 -7.88 3.88 3.68
C GLN A 32 -8.73 4.16 4.92
N GLN A 33 -8.64 3.32 5.95
CA GLN A 33 -9.48 3.40 7.15
C GLN A 33 -8.63 3.35 8.42
N PRO A 34 -7.78 4.38 8.66
CA PRO A 34 -6.89 4.40 9.81
C PRO A 34 -7.63 4.45 11.16
N ASP A 35 -8.88 4.91 11.16
CA ASP A 35 -9.69 5.12 12.36
C ASP A 35 -10.51 3.90 12.79
N ASN A 36 -10.51 2.82 12.00
CA ASN A 36 -11.19 1.59 12.43
C ASN A 36 -10.42 0.93 13.59
N LEU A 37 -11.13 0.19 14.44
CA LEU A 37 -10.55 -0.40 15.65
C LEU A 37 -9.35 -1.31 15.35
N CYS A 38 -9.42 -2.08 14.27
CA CYS A 38 -8.35 -2.97 13.84
C CYS A 38 -7.07 -2.18 13.49
N ALA A 39 -7.20 -1.11 12.71
CA ALA A 39 -6.11 -0.23 12.31
C ALA A 39 -5.51 0.49 13.52
N GLN A 40 -6.33 0.98 14.45
CA GLN A 40 -5.86 1.62 15.68
C GLN A 40 -5.08 0.66 16.59
N VAL A 41 -5.57 -0.57 16.77
CA VAL A 41 -4.85 -1.62 17.55
C VAL A 41 -3.52 -1.97 16.88
N LEU A 42 -3.51 -2.16 15.56
CA LEU A 42 -2.28 -2.46 14.82
C LEU A 42 -1.29 -1.28 14.86
N LYS A 43 -1.78 -0.04 14.77
CA LYS A 43 -0.98 1.18 14.92
C LYS A 43 -0.33 1.25 16.29
N ALA A 44 -1.12 1.11 17.36
CA ALA A 44 -0.61 1.15 18.72
C ALA A 44 0.49 0.11 18.96
N LYS A 45 0.35 -1.09 18.36
CA LYS A 45 1.31 -2.19 18.52
C LYS A 45 2.56 -2.06 17.66
N TYR A 46 2.43 -1.72 16.38
CA TYR A 46 3.52 -1.87 15.41
C TYR A 46 4.07 -0.54 14.89
N TYR A 47 3.30 0.54 14.94
CA TYR A 47 3.71 1.85 14.43
C TYR A 47 3.10 3.03 15.22
N PRO A 48 3.30 3.10 16.55
CA PRO A 48 2.55 4.02 17.41
C PRO A 48 2.80 5.50 17.09
N GLN A 49 4.02 5.83 16.65
CA GLN A 49 4.46 7.20 16.34
C GLN A 49 4.71 7.42 14.84
N GLY A 50 4.43 6.41 14.02
CA GLY A 50 4.75 6.42 12.59
C GLY A 50 3.51 6.52 11.71
N LEU A 51 3.76 6.80 10.43
CA LEU A 51 2.80 6.54 9.37
C LEU A 51 3.05 5.13 8.85
N LEU A 52 1.98 4.39 8.53
CA LEU A 52 2.07 3.05 7.96
C LEU A 52 2.94 3.03 6.69
N THR A 53 2.96 4.12 5.92
CA THR A 53 3.80 4.26 4.71
C THR A 53 5.29 4.40 5.00
N ASP A 54 5.66 4.89 6.18
CA ASP A 54 7.03 5.33 6.53
C ASP A 54 7.73 4.36 7.48
N THR A 55 7.03 3.33 7.97
CA THR A 55 7.55 2.44 9.01
C THR A 55 8.68 1.56 8.51
N VAL A 56 9.80 1.62 9.23
CA VAL A 56 10.87 0.62 9.17
C VAL A 56 10.53 -0.48 10.17
N PHE A 57 10.33 -1.68 9.67
CA PHE A 57 9.73 -2.78 10.42
C PHE A 57 10.71 -3.40 11.43
N SER A 58 10.29 -3.50 12.69
CA SER A 58 11.10 -4.07 13.78
C SER A 58 11.19 -5.59 13.71
N GLY A 59 12.35 -6.17 14.05
CA GLY A 59 12.63 -7.61 13.93
C GLY A 59 11.69 -8.57 14.69
N ASN A 60 10.98 -8.08 15.72
CA ASN A 60 10.08 -8.87 16.58
C ASN A 60 8.61 -8.91 16.08
N ALA A 61 8.39 -8.73 14.78
CA ALA A 61 7.07 -8.81 14.15
C ALA A 61 6.44 -10.20 14.23
N SER A 62 5.12 -10.27 14.49
CA SER A 62 4.36 -11.52 14.42
C SER A 62 4.28 -12.02 12.97
N PRO A 63 4.07 -13.34 12.73
CA PRO A 63 3.91 -13.87 11.38
C PRO A 63 2.79 -13.20 10.59
N THR A 64 1.67 -12.88 11.24
CA THR A 64 0.54 -12.16 10.63
C THR A 64 0.95 -10.75 10.21
N TRP A 65 1.66 -10.03 11.07
CA TRP A 65 2.14 -8.69 10.76
C TRP A 65 3.15 -8.71 9.59
N ARG A 66 4.06 -9.69 9.55
CA ARG A 66 4.96 -9.87 8.38
C ARG A 66 4.21 -10.10 7.07
N GLY A 67 3.07 -10.77 7.11
CA GLY A 67 2.19 -10.89 5.95
C GLY A 67 1.62 -9.55 5.51
N ILE A 68 1.15 -8.73 6.45
CA ILE A 68 0.65 -7.37 6.18
C ILE A 68 1.77 -6.47 5.67
N GLU A 69 2.98 -6.54 6.24
CA GLU A 69 4.17 -5.83 5.77
C GLU A 69 4.46 -6.17 4.31
N TYR A 70 4.44 -7.47 3.97
CA TYR A 70 4.61 -7.91 2.58
C TYR A 70 3.53 -7.31 1.66
N GLY A 71 2.25 -7.37 2.07
CA GLY A 71 1.15 -6.76 1.33
C GLY A 71 1.32 -5.25 1.16
N LEU A 72 1.82 -4.57 2.18
CA LEU A 72 2.07 -3.13 2.17
C LEU A 72 3.20 -2.76 1.21
N GLU A 73 4.26 -3.56 1.12
CA GLU A 73 5.32 -3.36 0.13
C GLU A 73 4.80 -3.51 -1.31
N LEU A 74 3.86 -4.44 -1.55
CA LEU A 74 3.16 -4.52 -2.85
C LEU A 74 2.33 -3.27 -3.13
N VAL A 75 1.58 -2.79 -2.12
CA VAL A 75 0.76 -1.59 -2.26
C VAL A 75 1.62 -0.35 -2.53
N LYS A 76 2.75 -0.19 -1.84
CA LYS A 76 3.64 0.97 -2.00
C LYS A 76 4.16 1.16 -3.43
N LYS A 77 4.17 0.11 -4.26
CA LYS A 77 4.61 0.19 -5.67
C LYS A 77 3.61 0.86 -6.60
N GLY A 78 2.32 0.72 -6.32
CA GLY A 78 1.25 1.29 -7.15
C GLY A 78 0.46 2.41 -6.47
N MET A 79 0.73 2.71 -5.20
CA MET A 79 0.05 3.79 -4.49
C MET A 79 0.54 5.16 -4.97
N ILE A 80 -0.40 6.11 -5.06
CA ILE A 80 -0.14 7.52 -5.37
C ILE A 80 -0.98 8.41 -4.45
N TRP A 81 -0.43 9.53 -4.02
CA TRP A 81 -1.16 10.61 -3.39
C TRP A 81 -1.85 11.46 -4.43
N ARG A 82 -3.17 11.65 -4.27
CA ARG A 82 -3.95 12.65 -4.99
C ARG A 82 -3.88 13.94 -4.20
N ILE A 83 -3.28 14.95 -4.84
CA ILE A 83 -3.09 16.26 -4.23
C ILE A 83 -4.37 17.07 -4.35
N VAL A 84 -4.82 17.59 -3.22
CA VAL A 84 -5.88 18.59 -3.14
C VAL A 84 -5.25 19.90 -2.67
N ASN A 85 -4.87 19.96 -1.39
CA ASN A 85 -4.25 21.13 -0.77
C ASN A 85 -2.72 20.96 -0.56
N GLY A 86 -2.19 19.75 -0.72
CA GLY A 86 -0.76 19.44 -0.60
C GLY A 86 -0.18 19.59 0.81
N ALA A 87 -1.01 19.78 1.84
CA ALA A 87 -0.57 20.00 3.21
C ALA A 87 -0.02 18.73 3.88
N SER A 88 -0.49 17.56 3.44
CA SER A 88 -0.17 16.26 4.06
C SER A 88 0.87 15.46 3.28
N VAL A 89 1.33 15.95 2.13
CA VAL A 89 2.17 15.19 1.20
C VAL A 89 3.59 15.74 1.13
N ARG A 90 4.57 14.86 1.41
CA ARG A 90 6.00 15.18 1.32
C ARG A 90 6.44 15.29 -0.14
N ALA A 91 6.73 16.50 -0.61
CA ALA A 91 7.05 16.79 -2.01
C ALA A 91 8.13 15.88 -2.60
N TRP A 92 9.17 15.55 -1.82
CA TRP A 92 10.34 14.82 -2.33
C TRP A 92 10.32 13.31 -2.09
N ARG A 93 9.48 12.82 -1.18
CA ARG A 93 9.53 11.42 -0.70
C ARG A 93 8.28 10.62 -1.06
N ALA A 94 7.15 11.31 -1.20
CA ALA A 94 5.87 10.69 -1.51
C ALA A 94 5.72 10.42 -3.01
N PRO A 95 5.03 9.35 -3.41
CA PRO A 95 4.59 9.17 -4.79
C PRO A 95 3.34 10.02 -5.04
N TRP A 96 3.44 11.15 -5.75
CA TRP A 96 2.31 12.05 -6.00
C TRP A 96 2.24 12.61 -7.42
N ILE A 97 3.21 12.30 -8.29
CA ILE A 97 3.21 12.77 -9.68
C ILE A 97 2.72 11.64 -10.61
N PRO A 98 1.56 11.79 -11.25
CA PRO A 98 0.96 10.72 -12.05
C PRO A 98 1.65 10.60 -13.40
N ARG A 99 2.43 9.53 -13.60
CA ARG A 99 3.10 9.20 -14.86
C ARG A 99 3.31 7.68 -14.98
N GLU A 100 3.66 7.19 -16.16
CA GLU A 100 3.73 5.74 -16.42
C GLU A 100 4.72 4.98 -15.52
N SER A 101 5.82 5.61 -15.14
CA SER A 101 6.85 5.02 -14.28
C SER A 101 7.38 6.06 -13.29
N PHE A 102 7.73 5.62 -12.07
CA PHE A 102 8.25 6.47 -11.01
C PHE A 102 7.29 7.60 -10.60
N LEU A 103 6.36 7.29 -9.71
CA LEU A 103 5.33 8.23 -9.23
C LEU A 103 5.87 9.34 -8.31
N LYS A 104 7.19 9.34 -8.06
CA LYS A 104 7.91 10.35 -7.25
C LYS A 104 8.62 11.32 -8.19
N PRO A 105 8.98 12.53 -7.72
CA PRO A 105 9.87 13.38 -8.49
C PRO A 105 11.16 12.64 -8.88
N ILE A 106 11.56 12.77 -10.14
CA ILE A 106 12.88 12.35 -10.61
C ILE A 106 13.93 13.31 -10.02
N THR A 107 13.54 14.56 -9.84
CA THR A 107 14.36 15.62 -9.26
C THR A 107 14.77 15.27 -7.83
N ARG A 108 16.08 15.38 -7.56
CA ARG A 108 16.60 15.27 -6.20
C ARG A 108 16.37 16.58 -5.46
N GLN A 109 15.91 16.50 -4.21
CA GLN A 109 15.67 17.66 -3.34
C GLN A 109 16.86 18.64 -3.25
N GLY A 110 18.09 18.12 -3.23
CA GLY A 110 19.30 18.94 -3.16
C GLY A 110 19.30 19.86 -1.92
N ARG A 111 19.49 21.17 -2.15
CA ARG A 111 19.50 22.21 -1.10
C ARG A 111 18.12 22.80 -0.80
N CYS A 112 17.06 22.32 -1.44
CA CYS A 112 15.72 22.85 -1.25
C CYS A 112 15.22 22.56 0.18
N ARG A 113 14.75 23.61 0.86
CA ARG A 113 14.21 23.51 2.23
C ARG A 113 12.71 23.30 2.29
N LEU A 114 12.00 23.50 1.17
CA LEU A 114 10.57 23.21 1.05
C LEU A 114 10.37 21.70 1.17
N ARG A 115 9.36 21.27 1.93
CA ARG A 115 9.17 19.85 2.29
C ARG A 115 7.82 19.31 1.86
N TRP A 116 6.83 20.16 1.76
CA TRP A 116 5.45 19.81 1.48
C TRP A 116 5.06 20.23 0.08
N VAL A 117 4.08 19.54 -0.50
CA VAL A 117 3.57 19.90 -1.83
C VAL A 117 2.93 21.30 -1.80
N SER A 118 2.24 21.62 -0.70
CA SER A 118 1.67 22.94 -0.42
C SER A 118 2.69 24.08 -0.45
N ASP A 119 3.96 23.84 -0.15
CA ASP A 119 5.02 24.85 -0.21
C ASP A 119 5.26 25.36 -1.66
N PHE A 120 4.80 24.61 -2.66
CA PHE A 120 4.88 24.96 -4.09
C PHE A 120 3.57 25.50 -4.65
N LEU A 121 2.57 25.75 -3.80
CA LEU A 121 1.30 26.34 -4.18
C LEU A 121 1.24 27.82 -3.83
N ASN A 122 0.52 28.58 -4.63
CA ASN A 122 0.12 29.95 -4.34
C ASN A 122 -1.07 29.94 -3.34
N PRO A 123 -1.37 31.08 -2.69
CA PRO A 123 -2.49 31.18 -1.74
C PRO A 123 -3.87 30.84 -2.32
N ASP A 124 -4.06 30.98 -3.63
CA ASP A 124 -5.28 30.60 -4.35
C ASP A 124 -5.37 29.09 -4.65
N GLY A 125 -4.33 28.33 -4.30
CA GLY A 125 -4.21 26.90 -4.54
C GLY A 125 -3.62 26.55 -5.91
N SER A 126 -3.28 27.52 -6.76
CA SER A 126 -2.60 27.28 -8.04
C SER A 126 -1.12 26.93 -7.84
N TRP A 127 -0.48 26.29 -8.81
CA TRP A 127 0.95 26.01 -8.75
C TRP A 127 1.80 27.28 -8.88
N ASN A 128 2.84 27.40 -8.05
CA ASN A 128 3.85 28.42 -8.22
C ASN A 128 4.89 27.97 -9.24
N GLU A 129 4.66 28.29 -10.52
CA GLU A 129 5.52 27.90 -11.63
C GLU A 129 6.99 28.33 -11.43
N GLN A 130 7.23 29.52 -10.89
CA GLN A 130 8.60 30.01 -10.63
C GLN A 130 9.36 29.16 -9.62
N LEU A 131 8.70 28.71 -8.55
CA LEU A 131 9.29 27.81 -7.57
C LEU A 131 9.49 26.40 -8.15
N LEU A 132 8.54 25.94 -8.98
CA LEU A 132 8.64 24.66 -9.66
C LEU A 132 9.83 24.64 -10.62
N ASP A 133 9.96 25.63 -11.51
CA ASP A 133 11.07 25.75 -12.46
C ASP A 133 12.43 25.88 -11.77
N ARG A 134 12.46 26.50 -10.59
CA ARG A 134 13.69 26.64 -9.80
C ARG A 134 14.17 25.34 -9.18
N TRP A 135 13.24 24.49 -8.72
CA TRP A 135 13.57 23.36 -7.84
C TRP A 135 13.32 21.98 -8.45
N PHE A 136 12.51 21.89 -9.50
CA PHE A 136 12.22 20.66 -10.22
C PHE A 136 12.85 20.69 -11.61
N LEU A 137 13.23 19.51 -12.11
CA LEU A 137 13.60 19.31 -13.51
C LEU A 137 12.37 19.56 -14.39
N PRO A 138 12.55 20.07 -15.63
CA PRO A 138 11.43 20.36 -16.53
C PRO A 138 10.48 19.17 -16.75
N ILE A 139 11.00 17.95 -16.78
CA ILE A 139 10.19 16.73 -16.91
C ILE A 139 9.22 16.53 -15.73
N ASP A 140 9.62 16.92 -14.52
CA ASP A 140 8.73 16.86 -13.36
C ASP A 140 7.73 18.01 -13.40
N VAL A 141 8.18 19.23 -13.72
CA VAL A 141 7.30 20.40 -13.83
C VAL A 141 6.15 20.15 -14.80
N GLN A 142 6.44 19.59 -15.98
CA GLN A 142 5.43 19.27 -16.99
C GLN A 142 4.32 18.36 -16.46
N GLU A 143 4.64 17.37 -15.63
CA GLU A 143 3.64 16.48 -15.04
C GLU A 143 2.95 17.10 -13.83
N ILE A 144 3.66 17.89 -13.02
CA ILE A 144 3.10 18.60 -11.86
C ILE A 144 2.02 19.59 -12.29
N LEU A 145 2.26 20.37 -13.35
CA LEU A 145 1.31 21.37 -13.84
C LEU A 145 0.01 20.77 -14.39
N LYS A 146 -0.01 19.48 -14.73
CA LYS A 146 -1.24 18.77 -15.13
C LYS A 146 -2.14 18.44 -13.93
N ILE A 147 -1.60 18.45 -12.71
CA ILE A 147 -2.34 18.14 -11.49
C ILE A 147 -3.20 19.35 -11.13
N ARG A 148 -4.52 19.16 -11.08
CA ARG A 148 -5.45 20.17 -10.58
C ARG A 148 -5.45 20.13 -9.05
N THR A 149 -5.18 21.28 -8.44
CA THR A 149 -5.17 21.49 -6.99
C THR A 149 -6.32 22.42 -6.60
N SER A 150 -6.69 22.42 -5.33
CA SER A 150 -7.74 23.26 -4.78
C SER A 150 -7.37 23.73 -3.38
N ASN A 151 -7.71 24.97 -3.06
CA ASN A 151 -7.57 25.51 -1.70
C ASN A 151 -8.78 25.19 -0.79
N ARG A 152 -9.69 24.32 -1.24
CA ARG A 152 -10.81 23.84 -0.42
C ARG A 152 -10.29 23.09 0.80
N ASN A 153 -11.10 23.05 1.86
CA ASN A 153 -10.76 22.38 3.11
C ASN A 153 -10.79 20.84 3.03
N GLU A 154 -10.64 20.29 1.83
CA GLU A 154 -10.54 18.85 1.55
C GLU A 154 -9.08 18.43 1.65
N GLY A 155 -8.83 17.29 2.28
CA GLY A 155 -7.47 16.76 2.48
C GLY A 155 -6.97 15.96 1.28
N ASP A 156 -5.64 15.86 1.17
CA ASP A 156 -4.98 14.92 0.27
C ASP A 156 -5.34 13.46 0.63
N PHE A 157 -5.40 12.57 -0.36
CA PHE A 157 -5.76 11.16 -0.13
C PHE A 157 -4.96 10.19 -0.99
N ILE A 158 -4.89 8.93 -0.56
CA ILE A 158 -4.18 7.85 -1.27
C ILE A 158 -5.11 7.21 -2.29
N ALA A 159 -4.58 6.92 -3.48
CA ALA A 159 -5.25 6.20 -4.56
C ALA A 159 -4.31 5.15 -5.17
N TRP A 160 -4.88 4.17 -5.86
CA TRP A 160 -4.15 3.24 -6.70
C TRP A 160 -3.91 3.85 -8.08
N HIS A 161 -2.66 3.98 -8.51
CA HIS A 161 -2.31 4.68 -9.74
C HIS A 161 -2.80 3.96 -11.01
N HIS A 162 -2.75 2.63 -11.01
CA HIS A 162 -3.00 1.83 -12.22
C HIS A 162 -4.49 1.61 -12.54
N GLU A 163 -5.41 2.20 -11.77
CA GLU A 163 -6.84 2.02 -11.97
C GLU A 163 -7.54 3.36 -12.22
N LYS A 164 -8.52 3.37 -13.15
CA LYS A 164 -9.24 4.59 -13.52
C LYS A 164 -10.04 5.19 -12.36
N LEU A 165 -10.51 4.33 -11.46
CA LEU A 165 -11.27 4.72 -10.26
C LEU A 165 -10.38 4.90 -9.02
N GLY A 166 -9.07 4.68 -9.12
CA GLY A 166 -8.15 4.89 -8.00
C GLY A 166 -8.27 3.86 -6.86
N MET A 167 -9.01 2.77 -7.05
CA MET A 167 -9.27 1.76 -6.01
C MET A 167 -8.42 0.50 -6.21
N PHE A 168 -7.86 -0.02 -5.11
CA PHE A 168 -7.19 -1.32 -5.11
C PHE A 168 -8.21 -2.46 -4.98
N THR A 169 -8.18 -3.43 -5.91
CA THR A 169 -9.02 -4.63 -5.87
C THR A 169 -8.20 -5.90 -6.04
N ASN A 170 -8.75 -7.05 -5.61
CA ASN A 170 -8.09 -8.36 -5.74
C ASN A 170 -7.77 -8.74 -7.19
N GLN A 171 -8.49 -8.21 -8.18
CA GLN A 171 -8.23 -8.46 -9.59
C GLN A 171 -6.95 -7.74 -10.07
N ASN A 172 -6.53 -6.67 -9.39
CA ASN A 172 -5.43 -5.81 -9.83
C ASN A 172 -4.06 -6.50 -9.75
N VAL A 173 -3.90 -7.46 -8.84
CA VAL A 173 -2.63 -8.21 -8.62
C VAL A 173 -2.32 -9.18 -9.76
N ASP A 174 -3.34 -9.55 -10.55
CA ASP A 174 -3.20 -10.51 -11.64
C ASP A 174 -3.01 -9.89 -13.03
N THR A 175 -3.02 -8.56 -13.11
CA THR A 175 -2.63 -7.85 -14.34
C THR A 175 -1.13 -7.98 -14.55
N ASP A 176 -0.65 -7.95 -15.79
CA ASP A 176 0.79 -8.07 -16.09
C ASP A 176 1.64 -7.04 -15.33
N LYS A 177 1.08 -5.83 -15.08
CA LYS A 177 1.71 -4.78 -14.28
C LYS A 177 1.72 -5.10 -12.76
N GLY A 178 0.67 -5.74 -12.25
CA GLY A 178 0.62 -6.28 -10.89
C GLY A 178 1.62 -7.43 -10.69
N LYS A 179 1.76 -8.32 -11.68
CA LYS A 179 2.72 -9.43 -11.68
C LYS A 179 4.18 -8.95 -11.72
N GLN A 180 4.51 -7.97 -12.55
CA GLN A 180 5.85 -7.34 -12.57
C GLN A 180 6.22 -6.75 -11.21
N SER A 181 5.27 -6.05 -10.57
CA SER A 181 5.46 -5.48 -9.23
C SER A 181 5.76 -6.56 -8.16
N ILE A 182 5.14 -7.74 -8.28
CA ILE A 182 5.36 -8.90 -7.38
C ILE A 182 6.73 -9.53 -7.61
N ASP A 183 7.15 -9.74 -8.87
CA ASP A 183 8.41 -10.42 -9.18
C ASP A 183 9.65 -9.63 -8.74
N GLU A 184 9.57 -8.30 -8.78
CA GLU A 184 10.60 -7.43 -8.20
C GLU A 184 10.71 -7.54 -6.66
N VAL A 185 9.59 -7.75 -5.92
CA VAL A 185 9.64 -7.95 -4.45
C VAL A 185 10.31 -9.28 -4.11
N LYS A 186 10.11 -10.31 -4.93
CA LYS A 186 10.79 -11.61 -4.76
C LYS A 186 12.32 -11.48 -4.83
N GLY A 187 12.85 -10.49 -5.57
CA GLY A 187 14.28 -10.19 -5.63
C GLY A 187 14.88 -9.74 -4.29
N PHE A 188 14.11 -9.00 -3.48
CA PHE A 188 14.51 -8.55 -2.14
C PHE A 188 14.25 -9.60 -1.05
N SER A 189 13.21 -10.42 -1.21
CA SER A 189 12.81 -11.45 -0.25
C SER A 189 13.53 -12.79 -0.43
N LYS A 190 14.83 -12.81 -0.80
CA LYS A 190 15.63 -14.05 -0.82
C LYS A 190 16.06 -14.56 0.57
N LYS A 191 15.53 -13.97 1.67
CA LYS A 191 15.81 -14.41 3.05
C LYS A 191 14.61 -15.03 3.80
N GLY A 192 13.54 -15.38 3.10
CA GLY A 192 12.45 -16.18 3.67
C GLY A 192 12.54 -17.64 3.23
N LYS A 193 12.74 -18.58 4.15
CA LYS A 193 12.67 -20.02 3.85
C LYS A 193 11.31 -20.36 3.24
N SER A 194 11.33 -21.27 2.26
CA SER A 194 10.12 -21.77 1.59
C SER A 194 9.15 -22.36 2.61
N ILE A 195 7.85 -22.35 2.29
CA ILE A 195 6.81 -23.01 3.12
C ILE A 195 7.10 -24.50 3.30
N GLU A 196 7.81 -25.11 2.34
CA GLU A 196 8.23 -26.51 2.37
C GLU A 196 9.32 -26.82 3.42
N ASP A 197 10.02 -25.80 3.95
CA ASP A 197 11.12 -25.96 4.91
C ASP A 197 10.69 -25.79 6.38
N ARG A 198 9.38 -25.63 6.66
CA ARG A 198 8.90 -25.48 8.05
C ARG A 198 8.74 -26.86 8.69
N PRO A 199 9.27 -27.09 9.91
CA PRO A 199 9.04 -28.35 10.61
C PRO A 199 7.53 -28.55 10.82
N HIS A 200 7.04 -29.75 10.52
CA HIS A 200 5.65 -30.13 10.77
C HIS A 200 5.38 -30.06 12.28
N ILE A 201 4.73 -28.98 12.73
CA ILE A 201 4.29 -28.85 14.12
C ILE A 201 3.07 -29.78 14.31
N LYS A 202 3.31 -30.94 14.92
CA LYS A 202 2.24 -31.82 15.44
C LYS A 202 1.76 -31.27 16.80
N GLN A 203 1.21 -30.07 16.85
CA GLN A 203 0.48 -29.62 18.05
C GLN A 203 -0.98 -30.03 17.91
N LYS A 204 -1.40 -30.99 18.75
CA LYS A 204 -2.79 -31.35 18.95
C LYS A 204 -3.43 -30.21 19.75
N TRP A 205 -4.51 -29.64 19.24
CA TRP A 205 -5.23 -28.55 19.89
C TRP A 205 -5.81 -29.03 21.23
N ASN A 206 -5.59 -28.26 22.29
CA ASN A 206 -6.25 -28.43 23.59
C ASN A 206 -7.19 -27.23 23.81
N PRO A 207 -8.39 -27.45 24.37
CA PRO A 207 -9.31 -26.37 24.70
C PRO A 207 -8.71 -25.43 25.78
N PRO A 208 -9.05 -24.12 25.76
CA PRO A 208 -8.65 -23.16 26.80
C PRO A 208 -9.32 -23.45 28.15
N ASP A 209 -8.72 -22.93 29.23
CA ASP A 209 -9.25 -23.03 30.59
C ASP A 209 -10.55 -22.21 30.76
N GLU A 210 -11.39 -22.59 31.75
CA GLU A 210 -12.65 -21.89 32.06
C GLU A 210 -12.38 -20.42 32.41
N GLY A 211 -12.84 -19.50 31.55
CA GLY A 211 -12.65 -18.06 31.67
C GLY A 211 -12.09 -17.38 30.40
N ASP A 212 -11.50 -18.16 29.49
CA ASP A 212 -10.97 -17.66 28.22
C ASP A 212 -12.06 -17.54 27.14
N THR A 213 -12.22 -16.33 26.58
CA THR A 213 -13.15 -16.10 25.46
C THR A 213 -12.45 -16.31 24.12
N LYS A 214 -12.92 -17.28 23.35
CA LYS A 214 -12.47 -17.54 21.97
C LYS A 214 -13.02 -16.46 21.01
N LEU A 215 -12.16 -15.57 20.52
CA LEU A 215 -12.48 -14.68 19.40
C LEU A 215 -12.25 -15.40 18.08
N ASN A 216 -13.33 -15.81 17.41
CA ASN A 216 -13.29 -16.24 16.01
C ASN A 216 -13.31 -15.00 15.12
N VAL A 217 -12.31 -14.83 14.26
CA VAL A 217 -12.20 -13.68 13.34
C VAL A 217 -12.73 -14.01 11.93
N ASP A 218 -13.34 -15.19 11.75
CA ASP A 218 -13.97 -15.59 10.49
C ASP A 218 -15.49 -15.37 10.57
N GLY A 219 -15.92 -14.12 10.39
CA GLY A 219 -17.32 -13.78 10.14
C GLY A 219 -17.58 -13.67 8.64
N ALA A 220 -17.92 -14.79 7.99
CA ALA A 220 -18.55 -14.76 6.67
C ALA A 220 -20.04 -14.40 6.87
N PHE A 221 -20.43 -13.20 6.46
CA PHE A 221 -21.85 -12.87 6.33
C PHE A 221 -22.38 -13.52 5.05
N SER A 222 -23.21 -14.55 5.19
CA SER A 222 -24.17 -14.95 4.17
C SER A 222 -25.46 -14.18 4.43
N HIS A 223 -25.89 -13.36 3.47
CA HIS A 223 -27.28 -12.93 3.39
C HIS A 223 -27.98 -13.89 2.43
N ASP A 224 -28.80 -14.78 3.01
CA ASP A 224 -29.88 -15.42 2.27
C ASP A 224 -31.10 -14.49 2.36
N GLY A 225 -31.64 -14.17 1.19
CA GLY A 225 -32.97 -13.61 0.97
C GLY A 225 -33.55 -14.28 -0.25
#